data_AF-A0AAX0Z212-F1
#
_entry.id   AF-A0AAX0Z212-F1
#
_cell.length_a   1.000
_cell.length_b   1.000
_cell.length_c   1.000
_cell.angle_alpha   90.00
_cell.angle_beta   90.00
_cell.angle_gamma   90.00
#
_symmetry.space_group_name_H-M   'P 1'
#
loop_
_entity.id
_entity.type
_entity.pdbx_description
1 polymer ?
#
loop_
_entity_poly.entity_id
_entity_poly.type
_entity_poly.pdbx_seq_one_letter_code
_entity_poly.pdbx_strand_id
1 'polypeptide(L)'
;MKKTLLILTALGSLSVASSAFAAPENVGTIRFIGSITDTTCDFTGEQGGAQGNVINLGTHTAAVVNGATGSPVVDFSLVGTKPDGSACEIGGAGKSVDVSWVPASGSWTASGLQSSGTAANTVVKLMDKDSKAFNALYETVNYVEADAPNGKLPFKANIMNTGTAATPGTVISAAKFAVAYK
;
A
#
# COMPACT_ATOMS: atom_id res chain seq x y z
N MET A 1 26.54 56.90 -38.23
CA MET A 1 26.80 55.80 -39.17
C MET A 1 27.80 54.86 -38.49
N LYS A 2 27.65 53.56 -38.26
CA LYS A 2 26.62 52.53 -38.48
C LYS A 2 26.71 51.61 -37.25
N LYS A 3 25.57 51.29 -36.62
CA LYS A 3 25.48 50.26 -35.57
C LYS A 3 25.25 48.91 -36.27
N THR A 4 26.09 47.94 -35.98
CA THR A 4 26.09 46.57 -36.52
C THR A 4 26.82 45.78 -35.43
N LEU A 5 26.35 44.70 -34.83
CA LEU A 5 25.60 43.50 -35.20
C LEU A 5 25.15 42.92 -33.80
N LEU A 6 24.05 42.22 -33.56
CA LEU A 6 23.75 40.84 -33.95
C LEU A 6 22.38 40.51 -33.34
N ILE A 7 21.46 40.01 -34.17
CA ILE A 7 20.19 39.42 -33.77
C ILE A 7 20.49 37.96 -33.41
N LEU A 8 20.23 37.55 -32.16
CA LEU A 8 20.16 36.14 -31.80
C LEU A 8 18.72 35.81 -31.38
N THR A 9 18.06 35.07 -32.25
CA THR A 9 16.79 34.39 -32.04
C THR A 9 16.95 33.30 -30.97
N ALA A 10 16.17 33.38 -29.88
CA ALA A 10 15.92 32.24 -29.01
C ALA A 10 14.42 31.94 -29.05
N LEU A 11 14.03 31.13 -30.04
CA LEU A 11 12.77 30.39 -30.00
C LEU A 11 12.92 29.24 -29.00
N GLY A 12 11.87 29.03 -28.20
CA GLY A 12 11.49 27.70 -27.74
C GLY A 12 12.01 27.26 -26.38
N SER A 13 11.27 27.60 -25.34
CA SER A 13 11.12 26.74 -24.16
C SER A 13 9.67 26.70 -23.70
N LEU A 14 8.80 26.19 -24.58
CA LEU A 14 7.59 25.48 -24.15
C LEU A 14 8.04 24.10 -23.66
N SER A 15 8.50 24.02 -22.41
CA SER A 15 8.56 22.75 -21.69
C SER A 15 7.40 22.71 -20.72
N VAL A 16 6.29 22.21 -21.26
CA VAL A 16 5.28 21.34 -20.65
C VAL A 16 5.14 21.49 -19.15
N ALA A 17 3.98 22.02 -18.77
CA ALA A 17 3.44 22.00 -17.42
C ALA A 17 3.83 20.71 -16.68
N SER A 18 4.62 20.86 -15.63
CA SER A 18 4.54 19.95 -14.51
C SER A 18 3.09 20.00 -14.05
N SER A 19 2.27 19.05 -14.49
CA SER A 19 0.98 18.76 -13.88
C SER A 19 1.24 18.13 -12.51
N ALA A 20 1.89 18.89 -11.63
CA ALA A 20 1.54 18.89 -10.24
C ALA A 20 0.13 19.47 -10.23
N PHE A 21 -0.87 18.60 -10.09
CA PHE A 21 -2.15 19.05 -9.58
C PHE A 21 -1.87 19.65 -8.20
N ALA A 22 -1.60 20.96 -8.17
CA ALA A 22 -1.82 21.75 -6.99
C ALA A 22 -3.30 21.52 -6.64
N ALA A 23 -3.53 20.78 -5.56
CA ALA A 23 -4.84 20.79 -4.91
C ALA A 23 -5.23 22.27 -4.76
N PRO A 24 -6.48 22.67 -5.05
CA PRO A 24 -6.89 24.05 -4.91
C PRO A 24 -6.50 24.53 -3.52
N GLU A 25 -5.85 25.68 -3.43
CA GLU A 25 -5.49 26.29 -2.16
C GLU A 25 -6.78 26.39 -1.31
N ASN A 26 -6.76 25.81 -0.10
CA ASN A 26 -7.89 25.54 0.83
C ASN A 26 -8.59 24.17 0.74
N VAL A 27 -8.10 23.18 -0.02
CA VAL A 27 -8.67 21.82 -0.05
C VAL A 27 -7.69 20.82 0.58
N GLY A 28 -8.17 20.03 1.54
CA GLY A 28 -7.40 18.97 2.22
C GLY A 28 -8.24 17.72 2.42
N THR A 29 -7.60 16.59 2.72
CA THR A 29 -8.30 15.33 3.02
C THR A 29 -8.22 15.03 4.51
N ILE A 30 -9.37 14.90 5.17
CA ILE A 30 -9.46 14.38 6.55
C ILE A 30 -9.84 12.90 6.47
N ARG A 31 -9.09 12.04 7.16
CA ARG A 31 -9.37 10.60 7.27
C ARG A 31 -9.66 10.23 8.70
N PHE A 32 -10.85 9.68 8.93
CA PHE A 32 -11.25 9.10 10.21
C PHE A 32 -11.16 7.58 10.09
N ILE A 33 -10.52 6.94 11.07
CA ILE A 33 -10.33 5.49 11.10
C ILE A 33 -10.74 5.02 12.48
N GLY A 34 -11.58 4.00 12.52
CA GLY A 34 -12.03 3.32 13.72
C GLY A 34 -12.74 2.03 13.33
N SER A 35 -13.00 1.18 14.32
CA SER A 35 -13.84 0.00 14.13
C SER A 35 -14.83 -0.15 15.29
N ILE A 36 -15.97 -0.73 14.98
CA ILE A 36 -16.93 -1.24 15.96
C ILE A 36 -16.87 -2.75 15.80
N THR A 37 -16.59 -3.46 16.90
CA THR A 37 -16.28 -4.89 16.86
C THR A 37 -16.92 -5.59 18.04
N ASP A 38 -17.47 -6.79 17.79
CA ASP A 38 -18.00 -7.65 18.85
C ASP A 38 -16.89 -8.13 19.80
N THR A 39 -15.65 -8.17 19.32
CA THR A 39 -14.48 -8.65 20.07
C THR A 39 -13.30 -7.70 19.86
N THR A 40 -12.70 -7.25 20.96
CA THR A 40 -11.49 -6.42 20.95
C THR A 40 -10.25 -7.27 20.95
N CYS A 41 -9.36 -7.02 20.00
CA CYS A 41 -8.12 -7.76 19.79
C CYS A 41 -6.97 -6.80 19.52
N ASP A 42 -5.81 -7.09 20.06
CA ASP A 42 -4.57 -6.41 19.71
C ASP A 42 -3.97 -7.10 18.48
N PHE A 43 -3.81 -6.35 17.40
CA PHE A 43 -3.36 -6.88 16.12
C PHE A 43 -1.90 -6.55 15.84
N THR A 44 -1.15 -7.56 15.39
CA THR A 44 0.20 -7.42 14.85
C THR A 44 0.29 -8.11 13.49
N GLY A 45 1.29 -7.73 12.69
CA GLY A 45 1.65 -8.49 11.50
C GLY A 45 2.47 -9.72 11.88
N GLU A 46 2.38 -10.79 11.10
CA GLU A 46 3.20 -11.99 11.24
C GLU A 46 3.78 -12.38 9.88
N GLN A 47 5.11 -12.50 9.80
CA GLN A 47 5.82 -12.96 8.61
C GLN A 47 6.74 -14.12 9.00
N GLY A 48 6.53 -15.31 8.42
CA GLY A 48 7.36 -16.49 8.71
C GLY A 48 7.37 -16.88 10.20
N GLY A 49 6.28 -16.62 10.94
CA GLY A 49 6.17 -16.89 12.37
C GLY A 49 6.74 -15.80 13.29
N ALA A 50 7.39 -14.76 12.75
CA ALA A 50 7.84 -13.61 13.51
C ALA A 50 6.74 -12.54 13.53
N GLN A 51 6.33 -12.11 14.73
CA GLN A 51 5.34 -11.04 14.89
C GLN A 51 6.00 -9.66 14.96
N GLY A 52 5.40 -8.68 14.31
CA GLY A 52 5.86 -7.30 14.28
C GLY A 52 5.03 -6.40 13.37
N ASN A 53 5.41 -5.13 13.31
CA ASN A 53 4.71 -4.12 12.50
C ASN A 53 5.42 -3.82 11.17
N VAL A 54 6.37 -4.67 10.78
CA VAL A 54 7.17 -4.52 9.57
C VAL A 54 7.10 -5.82 8.79
N ILE A 55 6.61 -5.72 7.55
CA ILE A 55 6.66 -6.82 6.58
C ILE A 55 7.86 -6.56 5.67
N ASN A 56 8.84 -7.46 5.69
CA ASN A 56 10.03 -7.33 4.88
C ASN A 56 9.76 -7.84 3.46
N LEU A 57 9.75 -6.93 2.49
CA LEU A 57 9.55 -7.25 1.07
C LEU A 57 10.84 -7.69 0.36
N GLY A 58 11.99 -7.66 1.05
CA GLY A 58 13.30 -8.00 0.50
C GLY A 58 13.95 -6.89 -0.32
N THR A 59 15.13 -7.19 -0.85
CA THR A 59 15.88 -6.31 -1.77
C THR A 59 15.90 -6.95 -3.16
N HIS A 60 15.49 -6.19 -4.17
CA HIS A 60 15.36 -6.67 -5.55
C HIS A 60 16.05 -5.72 -6.52
N THR A 61 16.49 -6.24 -7.66
CA THR A 61 17.03 -5.40 -8.73
C THR A 61 15.90 -4.66 -9.44
N ALA A 62 16.20 -3.51 -10.04
CA ALA A 62 15.23 -2.79 -10.86
C ALA A 62 14.67 -3.65 -12.02
N ALA A 63 15.47 -4.58 -12.55
CA ALA A 63 15.02 -5.51 -13.59
C ALA A 63 13.90 -6.44 -13.10
N VAL A 64 14.01 -6.95 -11.86
CA VAL A 64 12.97 -7.79 -11.24
C VAL A 64 11.70 -6.98 -11.00
N VAL A 65 11.82 -5.77 -10.42
CA VAL A 65 10.67 -4.89 -10.13
C VAL A 65 9.96 -4.44 -11.41
N ASN A 66 10.71 -4.25 -12.50
CA ASN A 66 10.16 -3.88 -13.81
C ASN A 66 9.66 -5.07 -14.63
N GLY A 67 9.78 -6.30 -14.12
CA GLY A 67 9.18 -7.48 -14.73
C GLY A 67 7.65 -7.43 -14.66
N ALA A 68 6.99 -8.25 -15.48
CA ALA A 68 5.53 -8.25 -15.62
C ALA A 68 4.78 -8.50 -14.29
N THR A 69 5.39 -9.22 -13.35
CA THR A 69 4.82 -9.58 -12.05
C THR A 69 5.42 -8.81 -10.88
N GLY A 70 6.42 -7.96 -11.12
CA GLY A 70 7.21 -7.30 -10.08
C GLY A 70 8.05 -8.28 -9.26
N SER A 71 8.41 -7.86 -8.03
CA SER A 71 9.17 -8.71 -7.12
C SER A 71 8.39 -9.97 -6.70
N PRO A 72 9.08 -11.02 -6.21
CA PRO A 72 8.42 -12.15 -5.58
C PRO A 72 7.39 -11.71 -4.54
N VAL A 73 6.28 -12.45 -4.48
CA VAL A 73 5.21 -12.22 -3.51
C VAL A 73 5.66 -12.69 -2.13
N VAL A 74 5.36 -11.86 -1.14
CA VAL A 74 5.55 -12.14 0.28
C VAL A 74 4.19 -12.36 0.91
N ASP A 75 4.00 -13.53 1.50
CA ASP A 75 2.85 -13.85 2.34
C ASP A 75 3.10 -13.36 3.78
N PHE A 76 2.06 -12.82 4.39
CA PHE A 76 2.03 -12.44 5.80
C PHE A 76 0.61 -12.52 6.34
N SER A 77 0.42 -12.47 7.65
CA SER A 77 -0.91 -12.44 8.27
C SER A 77 -1.05 -11.26 9.22
N LEU A 78 -2.27 -10.77 9.40
CA LEU A 78 -2.63 -10.06 10.62
C LEU A 78 -3.09 -11.08 11.66
N VAL A 79 -2.52 -11.02 12.85
CA VAL A 79 -2.84 -11.92 13.97
C VAL A 79 -3.37 -11.09 15.13
N GLY A 80 -4.59 -11.41 15.56
CA GLY A 80 -5.22 -10.76 16.70
C GLY A 80 -5.01 -11.58 17.97
N THR A 81 -4.66 -10.91 19.06
CA THR A 81 -4.52 -11.51 20.39
C THR A 81 -5.53 -10.88 21.35
N LYS A 82 -6.24 -11.70 22.11
CA LYS A 82 -7.16 -11.24 23.17
C LYS A 82 -6.36 -10.84 24.41
N PRO A 83 -6.98 -10.09 25.37
CA PRO A 83 -6.33 -9.74 26.62
C PRO A 83 -5.84 -10.94 27.46
N ASP A 84 -6.44 -12.12 27.29
CA ASP A 84 -6.05 -13.36 27.96
C ASP A 84 -4.90 -14.12 27.27
N GLY A 85 -4.38 -13.58 26.15
CA GLY A 85 -3.29 -14.17 25.37
C GLY A 85 -3.74 -15.20 24.33
N SER A 86 -5.02 -15.52 24.24
CA SER A 86 -5.54 -16.42 23.20
C SER A 86 -5.69 -15.72 21.85
N ALA A 87 -5.70 -16.51 20.76
CA ALA A 87 -5.92 -15.99 19.43
C ALA A 87 -7.35 -15.45 19.26
N CYS A 88 -7.48 -14.41 18.45
CA CYS A 88 -8.77 -13.93 17.98
C CYS A 88 -9.22 -14.71 16.75
N GLU A 89 -10.11 -15.66 16.98
CA GLU A 89 -10.70 -16.49 15.94
C GLU A 89 -12.06 -15.94 15.49
N ILE A 90 -12.44 -16.22 14.25
CA ILE A 90 -13.76 -15.89 13.71
C ILE A 90 -14.73 -16.94 14.26
N GLY A 91 -15.60 -16.54 15.19
CA GLY A 91 -16.37 -17.44 16.05
C GLY A 91 -17.54 -18.19 15.39
N GLY A 92 -17.27 -19.10 14.47
CA GLY A 92 -18.26 -20.04 13.93
C GLY A 92 -19.21 -19.46 12.88
N ALA A 93 -20.16 -20.29 12.44
CA ALA A 93 -21.05 -19.99 11.31
C ALA A 93 -21.81 -18.65 11.46
N GLY A 94 -21.75 -17.82 10.41
CA GLY A 94 -22.41 -16.52 10.35
C GLY A 94 -21.59 -15.36 10.92
N LYS A 95 -20.42 -15.64 11.51
CA LYS A 95 -19.45 -14.62 11.92
C LYS A 95 -18.46 -14.30 10.82
N SER A 96 -17.99 -13.06 10.80
CA SER A 96 -17.01 -12.61 9.81
C SER A 96 -16.17 -11.45 10.34
N VAL A 97 -15.08 -11.17 9.64
CA VAL A 97 -14.19 -10.06 9.94
C VAL A 97 -14.02 -9.19 8.72
N ASP A 98 -14.26 -7.90 8.86
CA ASP A 98 -13.82 -6.92 7.86
C ASP A 98 -12.45 -6.37 8.25
N VAL A 99 -11.55 -6.33 7.26
CA VAL A 99 -10.28 -5.61 7.38
C VAL A 99 -10.22 -4.52 6.33
N SER A 100 -10.08 -3.29 6.78
CA SER A 100 -9.94 -2.11 5.93
C SER A 100 -8.51 -1.57 5.98
N TRP A 101 -7.98 -1.16 4.84
CA TRP A 101 -6.65 -0.56 4.70
C TRP A 101 -6.73 0.83 4.11
N VAL A 102 -5.99 1.77 4.70
CA VAL A 102 -5.83 3.13 4.15
C VAL A 102 -4.37 3.55 4.15
N PRO A 103 -3.93 4.40 3.19
CA PRO A 103 -2.56 4.87 3.15
C PRO A 103 -2.20 5.65 4.42
N ALA A 104 -1.09 5.29 5.06
CA ALA A 104 -0.46 6.10 6.10
C ALA A 104 0.62 7.02 5.50
N SER A 105 1.23 6.57 4.40
CA SER A 105 2.15 7.33 3.56
C SER A 105 1.68 7.29 2.11
N GLY A 106 1.88 8.38 1.37
CA GLY A 106 1.49 8.44 -0.04
C GLY A 106 -0.01 8.26 -0.25
N SER A 107 -0.37 7.65 -1.37
CA SER A 107 -1.75 7.43 -1.79
C SER A 107 -1.91 6.06 -2.44
N TRP A 108 -3.14 5.56 -2.52
CA TRP A 108 -3.47 4.47 -3.42
C TRP A 108 -3.31 4.93 -4.88
N THR A 109 -2.67 4.10 -5.68
CA THR A 109 -2.62 4.21 -7.14
C THR A 109 -3.38 3.03 -7.76
N ALA A 110 -3.53 3.01 -9.09
CA ALA A 110 -4.08 1.84 -9.78
C ALA A 110 -3.25 0.56 -9.57
N SER A 111 -1.95 0.69 -9.30
CA SER A 111 -1.00 -0.43 -9.17
C SER A 111 -0.70 -0.84 -7.73
N GLY A 112 -1.08 -0.03 -6.74
CA GLY A 112 -0.79 -0.27 -5.31
C GLY A 112 -0.53 1.00 -4.50
N LEU A 113 0.01 0.83 -3.30
CA LEU A 113 0.36 1.91 -2.38
C LEU A 113 1.65 2.59 -2.81
N GLN A 114 1.61 3.91 -3.02
CA GLN A 114 2.79 4.65 -3.44
C GLN A 114 3.93 4.57 -2.41
N SER A 115 5.16 4.36 -2.91
CA SER A 115 6.37 4.45 -2.09
C SER A 115 6.73 5.90 -1.78
N SER A 116 7.16 6.15 -0.55
CA SER A 116 7.81 7.39 -0.10
C SER A 116 9.34 7.26 0.02
N GLY A 117 9.90 6.15 -0.45
CA GLY A 117 11.36 5.93 -0.50
C GLY A 117 12.03 6.64 -1.68
N THR A 118 13.33 6.40 -1.89
CA THR A 118 14.10 7.06 -2.96
C THR A 118 13.96 6.42 -4.33
N ALA A 119 13.41 5.20 -4.42
CA ALA A 119 13.13 4.55 -5.70
C ALA A 119 11.92 5.22 -6.39
N ALA A 120 12.13 5.81 -7.56
CA ALA A 120 11.05 6.41 -8.34
C ALA A 120 10.18 5.34 -9.01
N ASN A 121 8.92 5.69 -9.28
CA ASN A 121 7.95 4.84 -9.97
C ASN A 121 7.71 3.47 -9.32
N THR A 122 7.81 3.39 -7.99
CA THR A 122 7.58 2.15 -7.22
C THR A 122 6.33 2.24 -6.36
N VAL A 123 5.66 1.10 -6.21
CA VAL A 123 4.53 0.89 -5.31
C VAL A 123 4.71 -0.40 -4.53
N VAL A 124 4.10 -0.47 -3.35
CA VAL A 124 3.82 -1.72 -2.66
C VAL A 124 2.42 -2.18 -3.03
N LYS A 125 2.32 -3.30 -3.76
CA LYS A 125 1.04 -3.91 -4.10
C LYS A 125 0.61 -4.80 -2.94
N LEU A 126 -0.19 -4.25 -2.03
CA LEU A 126 -0.87 -4.99 -0.97
C LEU A 126 -2.09 -5.71 -1.54
N MET A 127 -2.27 -6.97 -1.18
CA MET A 127 -3.31 -7.85 -1.68
C MET A 127 -3.95 -8.66 -0.56
N ASP A 128 -5.21 -9.02 -0.74
CA ASP A 128 -5.93 -9.93 0.16
C ASP A 128 -5.58 -11.41 -0.10
N LYS A 129 -6.29 -12.30 0.63
CA LYS A 129 -6.21 -13.76 0.52
C LYS A 129 -6.36 -14.29 -0.92
N ASP A 130 -7.14 -13.60 -1.75
CA ASP A 130 -7.46 -14.00 -3.12
C ASP A 130 -6.55 -13.29 -4.14
N SER A 131 -5.45 -12.68 -3.67
CA SER A 131 -4.50 -11.91 -4.47
C SER A 131 -5.10 -10.67 -5.16
N LYS A 132 -6.23 -10.18 -4.65
CA LYS A 132 -6.86 -8.95 -5.16
C LYS A 132 -6.20 -7.75 -4.51
N ALA A 133 -5.71 -6.82 -5.34
CA ALA A 133 -4.96 -5.67 -4.89
C ALA A 133 -5.85 -4.59 -4.28
N PHE A 134 -5.47 -4.08 -3.12
CA PHE A 134 -6.09 -2.91 -2.51
C PHE A 134 -5.79 -1.64 -3.31
N ASN A 135 -6.79 -0.77 -3.41
CA ASN A 135 -6.70 0.53 -4.09
C ASN A 135 -7.85 1.43 -3.59
N ALA A 136 -7.96 2.64 -4.13
CA ALA A 136 -8.97 3.62 -3.71
C ALA A 136 -10.45 3.16 -3.88
N LEU A 137 -10.71 2.13 -4.70
CA LEU A 137 -12.04 1.54 -4.91
C LEU A 137 -12.24 0.20 -4.20
N TYR A 138 -11.17 -0.35 -3.63
CA TYR A 138 -11.18 -1.62 -2.90
C TYR A 138 -10.25 -1.49 -1.70
N GLU A 139 -10.80 -0.97 -0.60
CA GLU A 139 -10.06 -0.74 0.65
C GLU A 139 -10.40 -1.77 1.74
N THR A 140 -11.49 -2.53 1.58
CA THR A 140 -11.99 -3.49 2.58
C THR A 140 -12.16 -4.87 1.98
N VAL A 141 -11.68 -5.88 2.71
CA VAL A 141 -11.92 -7.30 2.44
C VAL A 141 -12.66 -7.93 3.61
N ASN A 142 -13.48 -8.94 3.34
CA ASN A 142 -14.16 -9.74 4.34
C ASN A 142 -13.48 -11.13 4.45
N TYR A 143 -13.36 -11.63 5.67
CA TYR A 143 -12.90 -12.97 6.01
C TYR A 143 -14.01 -13.72 6.74
N VAL A 144 -14.23 -14.97 6.34
CA VAL A 144 -14.96 -15.95 7.15
C VAL A 144 -13.97 -16.92 7.81
N GLU A 145 -14.45 -17.74 8.75
CA GLU A 145 -13.62 -18.68 9.50
C GLU A 145 -12.71 -19.56 8.61
N ALA A 146 -13.24 -20.04 7.48
CA ALA A 146 -12.48 -20.87 6.53
C ALA A 146 -11.31 -20.13 5.87
N ASP A 147 -11.38 -18.80 5.76
CA ASP A 147 -10.32 -17.96 5.20
C ASP A 147 -9.20 -17.66 6.22
N ALA A 148 -9.47 -17.86 7.51
CA ALA A 148 -8.63 -17.39 8.60
C ALA A 148 -8.31 -18.51 9.62
N PRO A 149 -7.61 -19.58 9.21
CA PRO A 149 -7.31 -20.70 10.08
C PRO A 149 -6.52 -20.24 11.32
N ASN A 150 -6.97 -20.65 12.51
CA ASN A 150 -6.44 -20.24 13.81
C ASN A 150 -6.47 -18.70 14.03
N GLY A 151 -7.44 -18.01 13.41
CA GLY A 151 -7.59 -16.56 13.54
C GLY A 151 -6.56 -15.72 12.79
N LYS A 152 -5.72 -16.33 11.95
CA LYS A 152 -4.73 -15.61 11.14
C LYS A 152 -5.41 -15.09 9.88
N LEU A 153 -5.42 -13.78 9.68
CA LEU A 153 -6.01 -13.13 8.50
C LEU A 153 -4.92 -12.99 7.41
N PRO A 154 -4.90 -13.82 6.35
CA PRO A 154 -3.78 -13.86 5.40
C PRO A 154 -3.81 -12.73 4.36
N PHE A 155 -2.66 -12.14 4.11
CA PHE A 155 -2.43 -11.10 3.11
C PHE A 155 -1.18 -11.40 2.29
N LYS A 156 -1.04 -10.69 1.17
CA LYS A 156 0.09 -10.79 0.25
C LYS A 156 0.61 -9.39 -0.07
N ALA A 157 1.91 -9.26 -0.28
CA ALA A 157 2.50 -8.01 -0.74
C ALA A 157 3.69 -8.26 -1.67
N ASN A 158 3.90 -7.37 -2.63
CA ASN A 158 5.14 -7.29 -3.39
C ASN A 158 5.45 -5.86 -3.84
N ILE A 159 6.65 -5.65 -4.37
CA ILE A 159 7.08 -4.38 -4.98
C ILE A 159 6.79 -4.44 -6.47
N MET A 160 6.11 -3.42 -6.98
CA MET A 160 5.76 -3.27 -8.39
C MET A 160 6.16 -1.88 -8.89
N ASN A 161 6.27 -1.72 -10.21
CA ASN A 161 6.34 -0.41 -10.81
C ASN A 161 4.95 0.21 -10.99
N THR A 162 4.88 1.51 -11.27
CA THR A 162 3.62 2.24 -11.50
C THR A 162 3.09 2.10 -12.93
N GLY A 163 3.66 1.22 -13.76
CA GLY A 163 3.50 1.20 -15.23
C GLY A 163 4.58 2.02 -15.97
N THR A 164 5.34 2.83 -15.23
CA THR A 164 6.59 3.47 -15.68
C THR A 164 7.77 2.75 -15.04
N ALA A 165 8.90 2.64 -15.75
CA ALA A 165 10.08 1.95 -15.23
C ALA A 165 10.53 2.51 -13.87
N ALA A 166 10.63 1.62 -12.88
CA ALA A 166 11.17 1.88 -11.56
C ALA A 166 12.70 2.12 -11.63
N THR A 167 13.19 3.05 -10.81
CA THR A 167 14.63 3.32 -10.65
C THR A 167 15.17 2.67 -9.37
N PRO A 168 16.48 2.38 -9.29
CA PRO A 168 17.10 1.96 -8.04
C PRO A 168 16.90 2.97 -6.91
N GLY A 169 16.71 2.47 -5.69
CA GLY A 169 16.52 3.27 -4.48
C GLY A 169 15.82 2.46 -3.39
N THR A 170 15.44 3.11 -2.29
CA THR A 170 14.66 2.48 -1.22
C THR A 170 13.18 2.48 -1.56
N VAL A 171 12.47 1.43 -1.14
CA VAL A 171 11.01 1.36 -1.16
C VAL A 171 10.53 1.38 0.27
N ILE A 172 9.74 2.39 0.63
CA ILE A 172 9.21 2.58 1.98
C ILE A 172 7.75 2.97 1.83
N SER A 173 6.85 2.19 2.42
CA SER A 173 5.42 2.48 2.44
C SER A 173 4.82 2.06 3.78
N ALA A 174 3.78 2.77 4.21
CA ALA A 174 3.01 2.47 5.39
C ALA A 174 1.51 2.59 5.10
N ALA A 175 0.74 1.64 5.63
CA ALA A 175 -0.71 1.66 5.62
C ALA A 175 -1.23 1.53 7.05
N LYS A 176 -2.36 2.16 7.34
CA LYS A 176 -3.13 1.93 8.55
C LYS A 176 -4.20 0.89 8.23
N PHE A 177 -4.56 0.09 9.22
CA PHE A 177 -5.68 -0.84 9.09
C PHE A 177 -6.69 -0.67 10.22
N ALA A 178 -7.91 -1.12 9.97
CA ALA A 178 -8.96 -1.29 10.95
C ALA A 178 -9.55 -2.68 10.81
N VAL A 179 -9.83 -3.34 11.94
CA VAL A 179 -10.43 -4.68 11.97
C VAL A 179 -11.73 -4.65 12.75
N ALA A 180 -12.77 -5.24 12.18
CA ALA A 180 -14.10 -5.32 12.78
C ALA A 180 -14.64 -6.75 12.73
N TYR A 181 -14.79 -7.40 13.89
CA TYR A 181 -15.52 -8.66 14.03
C TYR A 181 -17.02 -8.38 14.07
N LYS A 182 -17.77 -9.20 13.33
CA LYS A 182 -19.23 -9.17 13.22
C LYS A 182 -19.82 -10.55 13.49
#